data_AF-A0A2E9CP84-F1
#
_entry.id   AF-A0A2E9CP84-F1
#
_cell.length_a   1.000
_cell.length_b   1.000
_cell.length_c   1.000
_cell.angle_alpha   90.00
_cell.angle_beta   90.00
_cell.angle_gamma   90.00
#
_symmetry.space_group_name_H-M   'P 1'
#
loop_
_entity.id
_entity.type
_entity.pdbx_description
1 polymer ?
#
loop_
_entity_poly.entity_id
_entity_poly.type
_entity_poly.pdbx_seq_one_letter_code
_entity_poly.pdbx_strand_id
1 'polypeptide(L)'
;MSDKPESESTKDAAGRVLAAFLIYDLTETLLPLTKVSVECPHAKALLKDAIDGLRSVVSAGTLPYHLVYRSVHQRHFDKILTAERIRSLKSVNYGEDPSDEVRSEAYRIAQARMREFFNSEEGMQAYRDRVVDDLDNSLCHMDVAVGASELLVQTLISTWSVFESAARAFIISWVNADPARAKPLLDSNELKTYFGKQVVGLEVISDFGFNLSASMGDVLFLNKRLDNLGVVRAILGAFFNDEDIRNGLGEVIWMLNQRRHLFVHRRGIVDAEYISRTGDSVALGERLPLRSDDVASYISAVQTAVVAIAVAVDRSSA
;
A
#
# COMPACT_ATOMS: atom_id res chain seq x y z
N MET A 1 27.92 3.37 34.12
CA MET A 1 27.18 3.36 32.85
C MET A 1 28.10 2.75 31.83
N SER A 2 27.91 1.47 31.55
CA SER A 2 28.64 0.73 30.53
C SER A 2 27.66 0.56 29.40
N ASP A 3 27.93 1.15 28.24
CA ASP A 3 27.26 0.79 26.99
C ASP A 3 27.46 -0.72 26.82
N LYS A 4 26.40 -1.49 27.08
CA LYS A 4 26.38 -2.88 26.63
C LYS A 4 26.32 -2.79 25.10
N PRO A 5 27.23 -3.43 24.37
CA PRO A 5 27.12 -3.51 22.93
C PRO A 5 25.74 -4.11 22.63
N GLU A 6 24.90 -3.38 21.87
CA GLU A 6 23.73 -3.99 21.22
C GLU A 6 24.21 -5.30 20.60
N SER A 7 23.75 -6.42 21.15
CA SER A 7 24.25 -7.71 20.71
C SER A 7 23.91 -7.85 19.23
N GLU A 8 24.90 -8.22 18.43
CA GLU A 8 24.82 -8.43 16.97
C GLU A 8 23.55 -9.21 16.57
N SER A 9 23.10 -10.12 17.44
CA SER A 9 21.84 -10.86 17.38
C SER A 9 20.57 -10.01 17.21
N THR A 10 20.46 -8.84 17.86
CA THR A 10 19.26 -7.98 17.81
C THR A 10 19.18 -7.22 16.50
N LYS A 11 20.33 -6.81 15.94
CA LYS A 11 20.39 -6.17 14.61
C LYS A 11 20.01 -7.13 13.50
N ASP A 12 20.45 -8.38 13.60
CA ASP A 12 20.08 -9.42 12.66
C ASP A 12 18.58 -9.74 12.72
N ALA A 13 18.00 -9.79 13.93
CA ALA A 13 16.56 -9.98 14.11
C ALA A 13 15.75 -8.81 13.51
N ALA A 14 16.14 -7.57 13.77
CA ALA A 14 15.50 -6.39 13.19
C ALA A 14 15.57 -6.41 11.65
N GLY A 15 16.70 -6.80 11.07
CA GLY A 15 16.86 -6.92 9.62
C GLY A 15 15.93 -7.96 9.00
N ARG A 16 15.74 -9.12 9.66
CA ARG A 16 14.78 -10.15 9.20
C ARG A 16 13.34 -9.67 9.31
N VAL A 17 12.99 -9.04 10.43
CA VAL A 17 11.65 -8.47 10.66
C VAL A 17 11.32 -7.40 9.63
N LEU A 18 12.23 -6.46 9.40
CA LEU A 18 12.08 -5.43 8.38
C LEU A 18 11.97 -6.02 6.98
N ALA A 19 12.70 -7.10 6.66
CA ALA A 19 12.56 -7.74 5.36
C ALA A 19 11.19 -8.42 5.16
N ALA A 20 10.62 -9.00 6.23
CA ALA A 20 9.43 -9.86 6.13
C ALA A 20 8.09 -9.13 6.39
N PHE A 21 8.08 -8.07 7.19
CA PHE A 21 6.86 -7.37 7.59
C PHE A 21 6.87 -5.92 7.14
N LEU A 22 5.72 -5.46 6.63
CA LEU A 22 5.52 -4.06 6.31
C LEU A 22 5.29 -3.28 7.61
N ILE A 23 6.23 -2.40 7.97
CA ILE A 23 6.17 -1.57 9.17
C ILE A 23 6.06 -0.10 8.74
N TYR A 24 4.84 0.38 8.59
CA TYR A 24 4.56 1.72 8.07
C TYR A 24 3.51 2.45 8.91
N ASP A 25 3.70 3.75 9.06
CA ASP A 25 2.66 4.65 9.54
C ASP A 25 1.74 5.02 8.37
N LEU A 26 0.46 4.73 8.51
CA LEU A 26 -0.54 4.95 7.47
C LEU A 26 -0.70 6.44 7.12
N THR A 27 -0.60 7.32 8.12
CA THR A 27 -0.73 8.77 7.95
C THR A 27 0.48 9.33 7.20
N GLU A 28 1.69 8.94 7.58
CA GLU A 28 2.91 9.34 6.88
C GLU A 28 2.95 8.79 5.46
N THR A 29 2.59 7.53 5.28
CA THR A 29 2.59 6.88 3.97
C THR A 29 1.68 7.60 2.99
N LEU A 30 0.46 7.97 3.40
CA LEU A 30 -0.52 8.60 2.50
C LEU A 30 -0.35 10.13 2.38
N LEU A 31 0.55 10.72 3.16
CA LEU A 31 0.78 12.17 3.20
C LEU A 31 1.08 12.81 1.84
N PRO A 32 1.85 12.18 0.93
CA PRO A 32 2.11 12.76 -0.39
C PRO A 32 0.84 13.00 -1.19
N LEU A 33 -0.17 12.13 -1.07
CA LEU A 33 -1.44 12.24 -1.79
C LEU A 33 -2.37 13.27 -1.15
N THR A 34 -2.41 13.34 0.18
CA THR A 34 -3.33 14.26 0.89
C THR A 34 -2.89 15.71 0.86
N LYS A 35 -1.59 15.97 0.59
CA LYS A 35 -1.04 17.33 0.44
C LYS A 35 -1.27 17.94 -0.93
N VAL A 36 -1.69 17.16 -1.93
CA VAL A 36 -1.93 17.68 -3.28
C VAL A 36 -3.23 18.48 -3.29
N SER A 37 -3.12 19.76 -3.62
CA SER A 37 -4.28 20.63 -3.87
C SER A 37 -4.56 20.66 -5.37
N VAL A 38 -5.75 20.21 -5.76
CA VAL A 38 -6.26 20.27 -7.14
C VAL A 38 -7.69 20.77 -7.09
N GLU A 39 -8.14 21.45 -8.14
CA GLU A 39 -9.52 21.94 -8.24
C GLU A 39 -10.40 21.09 -9.16
N CYS A 40 -9.81 20.50 -10.19
CA CYS A 40 -10.50 19.68 -11.17
C CYS A 40 -11.20 18.47 -10.51
N PRO A 41 -12.52 18.27 -10.74
CA PRO A 41 -13.26 17.14 -10.17
C PRO A 41 -12.67 15.77 -10.52
N HIS A 42 -12.14 15.59 -11.74
CA HIS A 42 -11.51 14.33 -12.15
C HIS A 42 -10.20 14.07 -11.41
N ALA A 43 -9.41 15.10 -11.13
CA ALA A 43 -8.20 14.99 -10.33
C ALA A 43 -8.53 14.65 -8.86
N LYS A 44 -9.56 15.30 -8.29
CA LYS A 44 -10.06 14.99 -6.93
C LYS A 44 -10.55 13.53 -6.82
N ALA A 45 -11.31 13.05 -7.80
CA ALA A 45 -11.79 11.67 -7.84
C ALA A 45 -10.63 10.67 -7.92
N LEU A 46 -9.66 10.90 -8.83
CA LEU A 46 -8.47 10.07 -8.97
C LEU A 46 -7.67 9.96 -7.65
N LEU A 47 -7.40 11.09 -7.00
CA LEU A 47 -6.68 11.12 -5.72
C LEU A 47 -7.45 10.37 -4.64
N LYS A 48 -8.77 10.57 -4.55
CA LYS A 48 -9.61 9.89 -3.57
C LYS A 48 -9.58 8.38 -3.74
N ASP A 49 -9.79 7.88 -4.96
CA ASP A 49 -9.81 6.45 -5.25
C ASP A 49 -8.44 5.80 -4.93
N ALA A 50 -7.35 6.49 -5.25
CA ALA A 50 -6.00 6.03 -4.91
C ALA A 50 -5.73 6.04 -3.39
N ILE A 51 -6.16 7.09 -2.67
CA ILE A 51 -6.02 7.17 -1.21
C ILE A 51 -6.80 6.05 -0.53
N ASP A 52 -8.06 5.83 -0.89
CA ASP A 52 -8.91 4.80 -0.30
C ASP A 52 -8.38 3.39 -0.60
N GLY A 53 -7.92 3.17 -1.84
CA GLY A 53 -7.28 1.94 -2.26
C GLY A 53 -5.97 1.65 -1.50
N LEU A 54 -5.01 2.57 -1.53
CA LEU A 54 -3.73 2.41 -0.84
C LEU A 54 -3.90 2.29 0.67
N ARG A 55 -4.87 3.01 1.25
CA ARG A 55 -5.20 2.86 2.68
C ARG A 55 -5.54 1.42 3.03
N SER A 56 -6.38 0.79 2.21
CA SER A 56 -6.80 -0.60 2.41
C SER A 56 -5.61 -1.56 2.25
N VAL A 57 -4.78 -1.35 1.24
CA VAL A 57 -3.58 -2.17 0.97
C VAL A 57 -2.56 -2.07 2.10
N VAL A 58 -2.19 -0.85 2.50
CA VAL A 58 -1.22 -0.62 3.57
C VAL A 58 -1.74 -1.19 4.89
N SER A 59 -3.01 -0.96 5.22
CA SER A 59 -3.61 -1.48 6.46
C SER A 59 -3.60 -3.01 6.52
N ALA A 60 -3.84 -3.68 5.38
CA ALA A 60 -3.76 -5.13 5.30
C ALA A 60 -2.32 -5.63 5.44
N GLY A 61 -1.37 -5.00 4.74
CA GLY A 61 0.05 -5.37 4.78
C GLY A 61 0.71 -5.15 6.14
N THR A 62 0.31 -4.10 6.89
CA THR A 62 0.86 -3.78 8.22
C THR A 62 0.13 -4.48 9.38
N LEU A 63 -0.95 -5.22 9.11
CA LEU A 63 -1.77 -5.85 10.14
C LEU A 63 -0.96 -6.75 11.10
N PRO A 64 -0.05 -7.63 10.65
CA PRO A 64 0.74 -8.46 11.55
C PRO A 64 1.56 -7.65 12.55
N TYR A 65 2.22 -6.58 12.07
CA TYR A 65 2.95 -5.66 12.93
C TYR A 65 2.04 -5.02 13.97
N HIS A 66 0.87 -4.50 13.57
CA HIS A 66 -0.06 -3.87 14.50
C HIS A 66 -0.63 -4.84 15.54
N LEU A 67 -0.88 -6.09 15.18
CA LEU A 67 -1.34 -7.12 16.10
C LEU A 67 -0.28 -7.44 17.16
N VAL A 68 0.98 -7.62 16.74
CA VAL A 68 2.09 -7.85 17.69
C VAL A 68 2.34 -6.62 18.55
N TYR A 69 2.39 -5.44 17.95
CA TYR A 69 2.51 -4.17 18.66
C TYR A 69 1.44 -4.05 19.76
N ARG A 70 0.15 -4.23 19.42
CA ARG A 70 -0.95 -4.16 20.40
C ARG A 70 -0.85 -5.25 21.47
N SER A 71 -0.45 -6.46 21.11
CA SER A 71 -0.24 -7.55 22.07
C SER A 71 0.89 -7.26 23.06
N VAL A 72 2.01 -6.71 22.60
CA VAL A 72 3.12 -6.29 23.46
C VAL A 72 2.66 -5.15 24.39
N HIS A 73 1.98 -4.15 23.84
CA HIS A 73 1.40 -3.05 24.62
C HIS A 73 0.46 -3.56 25.72
N GLN A 74 -0.49 -4.42 25.37
CA GLN A 74 -1.47 -4.95 26.32
C GLN A 74 -0.80 -5.76 27.42
N ARG A 75 0.11 -6.69 27.07
CA ARG A 75 0.84 -7.49 28.08
C ARG A 75 1.69 -6.64 29.01
N HIS A 76 2.29 -5.57 28.52
CA HIS A 76 3.05 -4.66 29.37
C HIS A 76 2.13 -3.87 30.31
N PHE A 77 1.02 -3.35 29.79
CA PHE A 77 0.02 -2.68 30.61
C PHE A 77 -0.56 -3.60 31.69
N ASP A 78 -0.88 -4.85 31.35
CA ASP A 78 -1.41 -5.85 32.30
C ASP A 78 -0.42 -6.16 33.42
N LYS A 79 0.89 -6.19 33.13
CA LYS A 79 1.94 -6.33 34.15
C LYS A 79 1.93 -5.16 35.13
N ILE A 80 1.89 -3.92 34.61
CA ILE A 80 1.83 -2.72 35.45
C ILE A 80 0.55 -2.73 36.28
N LEU A 81 -0.60 -2.98 35.66
CA LEU A 81 -1.91 -3.00 36.30
C LEU A 81 -1.98 -4.06 37.41
N THR A 82 -1.45 -5.25 37.16
CA THR A 82 -1.38 -6.31 38.17
C THR A 82 -0.51 -5.89 39.35
N ALA A 83 0.63 -5.26 39.09
CA ALA A 83 1.48 -4.73 40.16
C ALA A 83 0.78 -3.64 40.98
N GLU A 84 0.06 -2.71 40.34
CA GLU A 84 -0.70 -1.67 41.07
C GLU A 84 -1.87 -2.25 41.86
N ARG A 85 -2.59 -3.24 41.32
CA ARG A 85 -3.64 -3.95 42.05
C ARG A 85 -3.09 -4.62 43.30
N ILE A 86 -1.93 -5.27 43.21
CA ILE A 86 -1.27 -5.87 44.39
C ILE A 86 -0.88 -4.80 45.41
N ARG A 87 -0.37 -3.64 44.97
CA ARG A 87 -0.01 -2.53 45.87
C ARG A 87 -1.24 -1.90 46.53
N SER A 88 -2.37 -1.81 45.82
CA SER A 88 -3.60 -1.23 46.33
C SER A 88 -4.29 -2.14 47.35
N LEU A 89 -4.00 -3.44 47.39
CA LEU A 89 -4.48 -4.33 48.45
C LEU A 89 -3.96 -3.95 49.85
N LYS A 90 -2.91 -3.12 49.96
CA LYS A 90 -2.43 -2.61 51.26
C LYS A 90 -3.47 -1.76 51.99
N SER A 91 -4.45 -1.20 51.29
CA SER A 91 -5.54 -0.41 51.87
C SER A 91 -6.85 -1.19 52.03
N VAL A 92 -6.84 -2.52 51.82
CA VAL A 92 -8.01 -3.39 51.91
C VAL A 92 -7.81 -4.39 53.05
N ASN A 93 -8.83 -4.65 53.88
CA ASN A 93 -8.71 -5.62 54.95
C ASN A 93 -8.68 -7.05 54.39
N TYR A 94 -8.03 -7.95 55.12
CA TYR A 94 -7.93 -9.35 54.72
C TYR A 94 -9.32 -10.01 54.65
N GLY A 95 -9.67 -10.56 53.48
CA GLY A 95 -10.96 -11.19 53.23
C GLY A 95 -12.05 -10.26 52.68
N GLU A 96 -11.78 -8.96 52.55
CA GLU A 96 -12.67 -8.03 51.86
C GLU A 96 -12.31 -7.90 50.38
N ASP A 97 -13.33 -7.83 49.53
CA ASP A 97 -13.13 -7.52 48.11
C ASP A 97 -12.75 -6.03 47.95
N PRO A 98 -11.77 -5.70 47.09
CA PRO A 98 -11.40 -4.31 46.83
C PRO A 98 -12.59 -3.55 46.26
N SER A 99 -12.91 -2.38 46.82
CA SER A 99 -13.93 -1.49 46.30
C SER A 99 -13.63 -1.04 44.86
N ASP A 100 -14.66 -0.63 44.13
CA ASP A 100 -14.49 -0.13 42.76
C ASP A 100 -13.63 1.13 42.69
N GLU A 101 -13.60 1.94 43.75
CA GLU A 101 -12.72 3.10 43.88
C GLU A 101 -11.24 2.68 43.91
N VAL A 102 -10.90 1.65 44.71
CA VAL A 102 -9.54 1.11 44.79
C VAL A 102 -9.10 0.52 43.44
N ARG A 103 -10.00 -0.18 42.75
CA ARG A 103 -9.73 -0.73 41.41
C ARG A 103 -9.52 0.36 40.37
N SER A 104 -10.34 1.41 40.41
CA SER A 104 -10.26 2.55 39.50
C SER A 104 -8.97 3.34 39.70
N GLU A 105 -8.56 3.52 40.96
CA GLU A 105 -7.31 4.21 41.28
C GLU A 105 -6.08 3.41 40.83
N ALA A 106 -6.06 2.09 41.05
CA ALA A 106 -4.98 1.23 40.54
C ALA A 106 -4.87 1.31 39.00
N TYR A 107 -6.00 1.34 38.31
CA TYR A 107 -6.03 1.52 36.86
C TYR A 107 -5.50 2.88 36.41
N ARG A 108 -5.90 3.97 37.09
CA ARG A 108 -5.41 5.33 36.82
C ARG A 108 -3.89 5.44 37.00
N ILE A 109 -3.35 4.88 38.09
CA ILE A 109 -1.90 4.83 38.35
C ILE A 109 -1.20 4.01 37.27
N ALA A 110 -1.75 2.86 36.88
CA ALA A 110 -1.17 2.02 35.84
C ALA A 110 -1.11 2.75 34.48
N GLN A 111 -2.15 3.50 34.11
CA GLN A 111 -2.14 4.34 32.92
C GLN A 111 -1.09 5.45 32.98
N ALA A 112 -0.92 6.11 34.13
CA ALA A 112 0.11 7.13 34.31
C ALA A 112 1.51 6.54 34.13
N ARG A 113 1.78 5.39 34.77
CA ARG A 113 3.07 4.68 34.65
C ARG A 113 3.34 4.16 33.24
N MET A 114 2.30 3.69 32.55
CA MET A 114 2.44 3.28 31.14
C MET A 114 2.87 4.46 30.26
N ARG A 115 2.28 5.65 30.48
CA ARG A 115 2.68 6.87 29.76
C ARG A 115 4.11 7.29 30.11
N GLU A 116 4.48 7.25 31.39
CA GLU A 116 5.86 7.53 31.83
C GLU A 116 6.86 6.59 31.17
N PHE A 117 6.54 5.29 31.10
CA PHE A 117 7.36 4.29 30.43
C PHE A 117 7.54 4.58 28.93
N PHE A 118 6.47 4.94 28.20
CA PHE A 118 6.61 5.29 26.78
C PHE A 118 7.30 6.63 26.51
N ASN A 119 7.27 7.54 27.49
CA ASN A 119 7.95 8.82 27.39
C ASN A 119 9.43 8.72 27.74
N SER A 120 9.90 7.61 28.33
CA SER A 120 11.33 7.38 28.56
C SER A 120 11.97 6.70 27.35
N GLU A 121 13.22 7.06 27.08
CA GLU A 121 14.00 6.48 25.99
C GLU A 121 14.22 4.98 26.22
N GLU A 122 14.58 4.59 27.45
CA GLU A 122 14.80 3.19 27.80
C GLU A 122 13.52 2.36 27.68
N GLY A 123 12.37 2.94 28.03
CA GLY A 123 11.09 2.26 27.96
C GLY A 123 10.64 2.06 26.51
N MET A 124 10.79 3.09 25.67
CA MET A 124 10.50 2.98 24.25
C MET A 124 11.44 2.01 23.53
N GLN A 125 12.74 2.00 23.88
CA GLN A 125 13.69 1.03 23.33
C GLN A 125 13.33 -0.40 23.74
N ALA A 126 13.14 -0.66 25.04
CA ALA A 126 12.75 -1.98 25.53
C ALA A 126 11.43 -2.47 24.91
N TYR A 127 10.49 -1.56 24.63
CA TYR A 127 9.26 -1.87 23.94
C TYR A 127 9.48 -2.25 22.47
N ARG A 128 10.30 -1.49 21.73
CA ARG A 128 10.66 -1.78 20.34
C ARG A 128 11.37 -3.12 20.22
N ASP A 129 12.36 -3.36 21.07
CA ASP A 129 13.10 -4.63 21.12
C ASP A 129 12.13 -5.79 21.35
N ARG A 130 11.16 -5.62 22.25
CA ARG A 130 10.16 -6.65 22.50
C ARG A 130 9.25 -6.93 21.31
N VAL A 131 8.87 -5.90 20.54
CA VAL A 131 8.10 -6.07 19.31
C VAL A 131 8.91 -6.81 18.25
N VAL A 132 10.19 -6.43 18.06
CA VAL A 132 11.11 -7.10 17.14
C VAL A 132 11.30 -8.56 17.55
N ASP A 133 11.57 -8.83 18.82
CA ASP A 133 11.74 -10.19 19.34
C ASP A 133 10.50 -11.04 19.09
N ASP A 134 9.30 -10.53 19.38
CA ASP A 134 8.07 -11.32 19.21
C ASP A 134 7.76 -11.56 17.71
N LEU A 135 8.08 -10.61 16.81
CA LEU A 135 7.97 -10.80 15.36
C LEU A 135 9.00 -11.79 14.82
N ASP A 136 10.27 -11.68 15.24
CA ASP A 136 11.35 -12.57 14.82
C ASP A 136 11.11 -14.01 15.31
N ASN A 137 10.70 -14.18 16.57
CA ASN A 137 10.29 -15.48 17.11
C ASN A 137 9.10 -16.05 16.32
N SER A 138 8.18 -15.21 15.85
CA SER A 138 7.06 -15.66 15.02
C SER A 138 7.55 -16.19 13.67
N LEU A 139 8.59 -15.59 13.07
CA LEU A 139 9.20 -16.06 11.82
C LEU A 139 9.94 -17.40 11.96
N CYS A 140 10.30 -17.83 13.18
CA CYS A 140 10.81 -19.19 13.41
C CYS A 140 9.76 -20.27 13.12
N HIS A 141 8.48 -19.91 13.08
CA HIS A 141 7.40 -20.81 12.66
C HIS A 141 7.21 -20.75 11.14
N MET A 142 7.40 -21.90 10.48
CA MET A 142 7.35 -22.01 9.01
C MET A 142 6.06 -21.45 8.40
N ASP A 143 4.89 -21.73 8.99
CA ASP A 143 3.60 -21.26 8.48
C ASP A 143 3.49 -19.73 8.54
N VAL A 144 4.06 -19.10 9.57
CA VAL A 144 4.10 -17.65 9.70
C VAL A 144 5.05 -17.04 8.69
N ALA A 145 6.23 -17.62 8.50
CA ALA A 145 7.20 -17.14 7.51
C ALA A 145 6.63 -17.21 6.08
N VAL A 146 5.97 -18.32 5.73
CA VAL A 146 5.28 -18.47 4.44
C VAL A 146 4.14 -17.46 4.32
N GLY A 147 3.32 -17.31 5.36
CA GLY A 147 2.22 -16.34 5.39
C GLY A 147 2.68 -14.89 5.25
N ALA A 148 3.78 -14.51 5.90
CA ALA A 148 4.37 -13.17 5.78
C ALA A 148 4.87 -12.90 4.36
N SER A 149 5.56 -13.85 3.75
CA SER A 149 6.02 -13.75 2.36
C SER A 149 4.84 -13.60 1.38
N GLU A 150 3.79 -14.42 1.54
CA GLU A 150 2.61 -14.32 0.69
C GLU A 150 1.85 -13.01 0.91
N LEU A 151 1.78 -12.49 2.14
CA LEU A 151 1.17 -11.19 2.42
C LEU A 151 1.90 -10.05 1.70
N LEU A 152 3.23 -10.08 1.62
CA LEU A 152 3.97 -9.11 0.81
C LEU A 152 3.62 -9.21 -0.67
N VAL A 153 3.49 -10.43 -1.21
CA VAL A 153 3.07 -10.66 -2.60
C VAL A 153 1.67 -10.12 -2.85
N GLN A 154 0.71 -10.39 -1.96
CA GLN A 154 -0.64 -9.87 -2.07
C GLN A 154 -0.69 -8.35 -1.96
N THR A 155 0.17 -7.76 -1.13
CA THR A 155 0.29 -6.30 -1.00
C THR A 155 0.83 -5.70 -2.30
N LEU A 156 1.87 -6.29 -2.90
CA LEU A 156 2.40 -5.88 -4.22
C LEU A 156 1.32 -5.92 -5.30
N ILE A 157 0.60 -7.04 -5.41
CA ILE A 157 -0.48 -7.23 -6.41
C ILE A 157 -1.60 -6.21 -6.19
N SER A 158 -1.97 -5.96 -4.94
CA SER A 158 -3.03 -5.01 -4.59
C SER A 158 -2.59 -3.57 -4.86
N THR A 159 -1.34 -3.20 -4.59
CA THR A 159 -0.77 -1.88 -4.93
C THR A 159 -0.89 -1.60 -6.42
N TRP A 160 -0.54 -2.56 -7.29
CA TRP A 160 -0.76 -2.42 -8.73
C TRP A 160 -2.25 -2.28 -9.07
N SER A 161 -3.11 -3.09 -8.44
CA SER A 161 -4.55 -3.09 -8.71
C SER A 161 -5.21 -1.74 -8.36
N VAL A 162 -4.74 -1.07 -7.31
CA VAL A 162 -5.15 0.29 -6.95
C VAL A 162 -4.79 1.27 -8.07
N PHE A 163 -3.55 1.24 -8.55
CA PHE A 163 -3.12 2.09 -9.67
C PHE A 163 -3.94 1.82 -10.93
N GLU A 164 -4.09 0.55 -11.32
CA GLU A 164 -4.83 0.15 -12.52
C GLU A 164 -6.28 0.61 -12.48
N SER A 165 -6.96 0.41 -11.36
CA SER A 165 -8.36 0.78 -11.19
C SER A 165 -8.54 2.30 -11.17
N ALA A 166 -7.67 3.03 -10.47
CA ALA A 166 -7.69 4.49 -10.42
C ALA A 166 -7.42 5.10 -11.81
N ALA A 167 -6.39 4.62 -12.52
CA ALA A 167 -6.05 5.08 -13.86
C ALA A 167 -7.18 4.78 -14.86
N ARG A 168 -7.76 3.56 -14.81
CA ARG A 168 -8.89 3.18 -15.67
C ARG A 168 -10.11 4.06 -15.43
N ALA A 169 -10.53 4.21 -14.18
CA ALA A 169 -11.70 5.02 -13.82
C ALA A 169 -11.50 6.47 -14.27
N PHE A 170 -10.32 7.02 -14.02
CA PHE A 170 -9.95 8.35 -14.49
C PHE A 170 -10.02 8.46 -16.02
N ILE A 171 -9.32 7.62 -16.78
CA ILE A 171 -9.25 7.68 -18.26
C ILE A 171 -10.66 7.63 -18.87
N ILE A 172 -11.50 6.71 -18.41
CA ILE A 172 -12.88 6.57 -18.90
C ILE A 172 -13.68 7.84 -18.59
N SER A 173 -13.66 8.30 -17.33
CA SER A 173 -14.39 9.50 -16.93
C SER A 173 -13.91 10.76 -17.65
N TRP A 174 -12.61 10.84 -17.95
CA TRP A 174 -11.98 11.97 -18.63
C TRP A 174 -12.46 12.08 -20.08
N VAL A 175 -12.58 10.96 -20.78
CA VAL A 175 -13.12 10.92 -22.15
C VAL A 175 -14.64 11.12 -22.16
N ASN A 176 -15.37 10.59 -21.18
CA ASN A 176 -16.81 10.80 -21.06
C ASN A 176 -17.19 12.26 -20.82
N ALA A 177 -16.34 13.02 -20.11
CA ALA A 177 -16.56 14.43 -19.87
C ALA A 177 -16.43 15.30 -21.13
N ASP A 178 -15.61 14.88 -22.10
CA ASP A 178 -15.48 15.53 -23.39
C ASP A 178 -15.06 14.51 -24.47
N PRO A 179 -15.99 14.04 -25.31
CA PRO A 179 -15.72 13.07 -26.38
C PRO A 179 -14.63 13.50 -27.37
N ALA A 180 -14.34 14.80 -27.50
CA ALA A 180 -13.26 15.26 -28.38
C ALA A 180 -11.90 14.71 -27.93
N ARG A 181 -11.75 14.38 -26.64
CA ARG A 181 -10.55 13.75 -26.07
C ARG A 181 -10.32 12.32 -26.58
N ALA A 182 -11.32 11.68 -27.20
CA ALA A 182 -11.13 10.40 -27.87
C ALA A 182 -10.22 10.52 -29.10
N LYS A 183 -10.23 11.67 -29.79
CA LYS A 183 -9.55 11.83 -31.08
C LYS A 183 -8.03 11.61 -30.98
N PRO A 184 -7.28 12.22 -30.04
CA PRO A 184 -5.86 11.92 -29.86
C PRO A 184 -5.55 10.44 -29.64
N LEU A 185 -6.45 9.68 -28.99
CA LEU A 185 -6.27 8.25 -28.76
C LEU A 185 -6.40 7.44 -30.06
N LEU A 186 -7.39 7.78 -30.88
CA LEU A 186 -7.66 7.09 -32.15
C LEU A 186 -6.62 7.44 -33.23
N ASP A 187 -6.08 8.67 -33.18
CA ASP A 187 -5.05 9.13 -34.11
C ASP A 187 -3.65 8.61 -33.75
N SER A 188 -3.43 8.19 -32.49
CA SER A 188 -2.13 7.69 -32.01
C SER A 188 -1.73 6.37 -32.67
N ASN A 189 -0.58 6.36 -33.36
CA ASN A 189 -0.01 5.17 -33.98
C ASN A 189 0.29 4.05 -32.96
N GLU A 190 0.68 4.41 -31.74
CA GLU A 190 1.02 3.48 -30.66
C GLU A 190 -0.22 2.73 -30.14
N LEU A 191 -1.38 3.40 -30.17
CA LEU A 191 -2.64 2.86 -29.68
C LEU A 191 -3.49 2.18 -30.76
N LYS A 192 -3.06 2.22 -32.03
CA LYS A 192 -3.77 1.58 -33.16
C LYS A 192 -3.98 0.08 -32.96
N THR A 193 -2.99 -0.63 -32.42
CA THR A 193 -3.12 -2.08 -32.14
C THR A 193 -4.05 -2.35 -30.96
N TYR A 194 -4.07 -1.46 -29.97
CA TYR A 194 -4.91 -1.60 -28.79
C TYR A 194 -6.38 -1.34 -29.09
N PHE A 195 -6.72 -0.22 -29.76
CA PHE A 195 -8.10 0.09 -30.13
C PHE A 195 -8.56 -0.68 -31.39
N GLY A 196 -7.67 -0.89 -32.36
CA GLY A 196 -7.97 -1.59 -33.60
C GLY A 196 -9.04 -0.88 -34.45
N LYS A 197 -9.63 -1.62 -35.39
CA LYS A 197 -10.87 -1.18 -36.05
C LYS A 197 -12.03 -1.43 -35.09
N GLN A 198 -12.36 -0.42 -34.30
CA GLN A 198 -13.45 -0.52 -33.35
C GLN A 198 -14.78 -0.50 -34.09
N VAL A 199 -15.50 -1.62 -34.06
CA VAL A 199 -16.85 -1.73 -34.61
C VAL A 199 -17.81 -1.68 -33.44
N VAL A 200 -18.58 -0.60 -33.33
CA VAL A 200 -19.63 -0.46 -32.33
C VAL A 200 -20.91 -1.11 -32.89
N GLY A 201 -21.40 -2.16 -32.24
CA GLY A 201 -22.64 -2.83 -32.63
C GLY A 201 -23.86 -1.94 -32.40
N LEU A 202 -24.92 -2.14 -33.19
CA LEU A 202 -26.18 -1.39 -33.04
C LEU A 202 -26.83 -1.63 -31.68
N GLU A 203 -26.63 -2.81 -31.10
CA GLU A 203 -27.08 -3.16 -29.75
C GLU A 203 -26.43 -2.25 -28.71
N VAL A 204 -25.11 -2.02 -28.80
CA VAL A 204 -24.39 -1.12 -27.88
C VAL A 204 -24.92 0.31 -28.03
N ILE A 205 -25.12 0.78 -29.28
CA ILE A 205 -25.67 2.12 -29.53
C ILE A 205 -27.08 2.24 -28.94
N SER A 206 -27.89 1.18 -29.08
CA SER A 206 -29.24 1.11 -28.51
C SER A 206 -29.23 1.14 -26.98
N ASP A 207 -28.30 0.44 -26.34
CA ASP A 207 -28.14 0.42 -24.87
C ASP A 207 -27.86 1.82 -24.30
N PHE A 208 -27.19 2.68 -25.08
CA PHE A 208 -26.95 4.08 -24.75
C PHE A 208 -28.01 5.05 -25.32
N GLY A 209 -29.18 4.56 -25.73
CA GLY A 209 -30.27 5.41 -26.22
C GLY A 209 -29.91 6.21 -27.47
N PHE A 210 -29.03 5.67 -28.33
CA PHE A 210 -28.52 6.29 -29.55
C PHE A 210 -27.75 7.61 -29.31
N ASN A 211 -27.29 7.87 -28.09
CA ASN A 211 -26.45 9.03 -27.75
C ASN A 211 -25.19 8.59 -26.99
N LEU A 212 -24.04 8.65 -27.65
CA LEU A 212 -22.75 8.26 -27.08
C LEU A 212 -21.94 9.43 -26.50
N SER A 213 -22.49 10.65 -26.49
CA SER A 213 -21.74 11.86 -26.13
C SER A 213 -21.26 11.89 -24.67
N ALA A 214 -21.92 11.20 -23.74
CA ALA A 214 -21.48 11.11 -22.34
C ALA A 214 -20.85 9.75 -21.99
N SER A 215 -20.72 8.85 -22.97
CA SER A 215 -20.33 7.45 -22.76
C SER A 215 -19.23 7.00 -23.72
N MET A 216 -18.53 7.95 -24.36
CA MET A 216 -17.51 7.66 -25.35
C MET A 216 -16.36 6.84 -24.76
N GLY A 217 -15.91 7.16 -23.54
CA GLY A 217 -14.94 6.37 -22.80
C GLY A 217 -15.43 4.94 -22.54
N ASP A 218 -16.69 4.78 -22.10
CA ASP A 218 -17.24 3.44 -21.85
C ASP A 218 -17.26 2.58 -23.12
N VAL A 219 -17.67 3.17 -24.25
CA VAL A 219 -17.69 2.49 -25.56
C VAL A 219 -16.27 2.20 -26.05
N LEU A 220 -15.34 3.14 -25.93
CA LEU A 220 -13.95 2.98 -26.37
C LEU A 220 -13.22 1.87 -25.60
N PHE A 221 -13.48 1.76 -24.31
CA PHE A 221 -12.84 0.78 -23.43
C PHE A 221 -13.69 -0.47 -23.16
N LEU A 222 -14.79 -0.64 -23.90
CA LEU A 222 -15.67 -1.80 -23.80
C LEU A 222 -14.88 -3.08 -24.13
N ASN A 223 -14.90 -4.05 -23.22
CA ASN A 223 -14.14 -5.31 -23.30
C ASN A 223 -12.62 -5.17 -23.43
N LYS A 224 -12.07 -3.97 -23.19
CA LYS A 224 -10.62 -3.72 -23.20
C LYS A 224 -10.10 -3.63 -21.77
N ARG A 225 -9.02 -4.35 -21.47
CA ARG A 225 -8.33 -4.29 -20.18
C ARG A 225 -7.21 -3.27 -20.24
N LEU A 226 -7.10 -2.45 -19.19
CA LEU A 226 -6.02 -1.47 -19.00
C LEU A 226 -4.95 -2.00 -18.04
N ASP A 227 -4.61 -3.29 -18.18
CA ASP A 227 -3.67 -4.02 -17.33
C ASP A 227 -2.21 -3.87 -17.77
N ASN A 228 -1.96 -3.18 -18.89
CA ASN A 228 -0.63 -2.96 -19.44
C ASN A 228 -0.16 -1.52 -19.23
N LEU A 229 0.92 -1.33 -18.47
CA LEU A 229 1.52 -0.02 -18.22
C LEU A 229 1.89 0.73 -19.51
N GLY A 230 2.34 0.03 -20.56
CA GLY A 230 2.68 0.66 -21.85
C GLY A 230 1.46 1.31 -22.50
N VAL A 231 0.30 0.68 -22.41
CA VAL A 231 -0.97 1.25 -22.92
C VAL A 231 -1.37 2.46 -22.08
N VAL A 232 -1.28 2.37 -20.76
CA VAL A 232 -1.58 3.49 -19.85
C VAL A 232 -0.66 4.69 -20.13
N ARG A 233 0.65 4.46 -20.31
CA ARG A 233 1.62 5.49 -20.70
C ARG A 233 1.26 6.15 -22.03
N ALA A 234 0.92 5.36 -23.05
CA ALA A 234 0.57 5.87 -24.37
C ALA A 234 -0.73 6.70 -24.35
N ILE A 235 -1.75 6.26 -23.59
CA ILE A 235 -3.00 7.02 -23.40
C ILE A 235 -2.73 8.35 -22.71
N LEU A 236 -2.03 8.33 -21.57
CA LEU A 236 -1.74 9.55 -20.80
C LEU A 236 -0.81 10.50 -21.56
N GLY A 237 0.14 9.96 -22.34
CA GLY A 237 1.00 10.72 -23.25
C GLY A 237 0.19 11.43 -24.34
N ALA A 238 -0.81 10.75 -24.92
CA ALA A 238 -1.71 11.35 -25.91
C ALA A 238 -2.62 12.46 -25.33
N PHE A 239 -2.94 12.41 -24.03
CA PHE A 239 -3.73 13.46 -23.37
C PHE A 239 -2.92 14.68 -22.96
N PHE A 240 -1.76 14.48 -22.31
CA PHE A 240 -1.11 15.53 -21.54
C PHE A 240 0.29 15.90 -22.03
N ASN A 241 0.98 14.99 -22.74
CA ASN A 241 2.40 15.15 -23.12
C ASN A 241 3.28 15.75 -21.99
N ASP A 242 3.09 15.27 -20.76
CA ASP A 242 3.65 15.84 -19.54
C ASP A 242 4.87 15.03 -19.04
N GLU A 243 5.93 15.73 -18.61
CA GLU A 243 7.16 15.09 -18.13
C GLU A 243 7.01 14.46 -16.74
N ASP A 244 6.24 15.09 -15.85
CA ASP A 244 5.96 14.55 -14.51
C ASP A 244 5.21 13.21 -14.64
N ILE A 245 4.28 13.09 -15.59
CA ILE A 245 3.61 11.81 -15.91
C ILE A 245 4.62 10.77 -16.39
N ARG A 246 5.51 11.13 -17.33
CA ARG A 246 6.51 10.19 -17.86
C ARG A 246 7.44 9.68 -16.76
N ASN A 247 7.87 10.57 -15.87
CA ASN A 247 8.71 10.24 -14.73
C ASN A 247 7.97 9.41 -13.68
N GLY A 248 6.74 9.79 -13.35
CA GLY A 248 5.90 9.07 -12.38
C GLY A 248 5.53 7.67 -12.85
N LEU A 249 5.34 7.49 -14.16
CA LEU A 249 5.16 6.18 -14.78
C LEU A 249 6.49 5.51 -15.13
N GLY A 250 7.61 5.86 -14.50
CA GLY A 250 8.96 5.44 -14.84
C GLY A 250 9.30 3.98 -14.49
N GLU A 251 10.55 3.74 -14.08
CA GLU A 251 11.12 2.40 -13.95
C GLU A 251 10.51 1.59 -12.79
N VAL A 252 10.27 2.22 -11.65
CA VAL A 252 9.82 1.51 -10.44
C VAL A 252 8.42 0.93 -10.60
N ILE A 253 7.48 1.70 -11.17
CA ILE A 253 6.12 1.20 -11.45
C ILE A 253 6.09 0.20 -12.61
N TRP A 254 7.06 0.28 -13.53
CA TRP A 254 7.25 -0.75 -14.55
C TRP A 254 7.74 -2.06 -13.96
N MET A 255 8.70 -2.00 -13.03
CA MET A 255 9.17 -3.17 -12.29
C MET A 255 8.03 -3.78 -11.46
N LEU A 256 7.20 -2.96 -10.81
CA LEU A 256 5.97 -3.41 -10.15
C LEU A 256 5.08 -4.23 -11.10
N ASN A 257 4.82 -3.71 -12.31
CA ASN A 257 4.03 -4.42 -13.32
C ASN A 257 4.66 -5.77 -13.72
N GLN A 258 5.98 -5.80 -13.96
CA GLN A 258 6.68 -7.05 -14.31
C GLN A 258 6.61 -8.08 -13.18
N ARG A 259 6.90 -7.67 -11.93
CA ARG A 259 6.85 -8.56 -10.76
C ARG A 259 5.44 -9.04 -10.47
N ARG A 260 4.42 -8.16 -10.58
CA ARG A 260 3.01 -8.55 -10.47
C ARG A 260 2.67 -9.64 -11.48
N HIS A 261 3.06 -9.47 -12.74
CA HIS A 261 2.82 -10.48 -13.77
C HIS A 261 3.48 -11.83 -13.41
N LEU A 262 4.73 -11.79 -12.95
CA LEU A 262 5.46 -12.99 -12.51
C LEU A 262 4.75 -13.70 -11.33
N PHE A 263 4.34 -12.96 -10.30
CA PHE A 263 3.66 -13.54 -9.15
C PHE A 263 2.28 -14.12 -9.50
N VAL A 264 1.49 -13.41 -10.29
CA VAL A 264 0.14 -13.84 -10.67
C VAL A 264 0.16 -15.06 -11.60
N HIS A 265 1.06 -15.09 -12.60
CA HIS A 265 1.02 -16.11 -13.65
C HIS A 265 2.04 -17.24 -13.46
N ARG A 266 3.11 -17.00 -12.69
CA ARG A 266 4.20 -17.96 -12.47
C ARG A 266 4.47 -18.25 -10.99
N ARG A 267 3.65 -17.76 -10.07
CA ARG A 267 3.87 -17.88 -8.61
C ARG A 267 5.23 -17.35 -8.17
N GLY A 268 5.75 -16.36 -8.89
CA GLY A 268 7.05 -15.74 -8.63
C GLY A 268 8.25 -16.55 -9.13
N ILE A 269 8.04 -17.65 -9.87
CA ILE A 269 9.14 -18.42 -10.46
C ILE A 269 9.68 -17.67 -11.68
N VAL A 270 10.95 -17.30 -11.64
CA VAL A 270 11.65 -16.52 -12.66
C VAL A 270 11.74 -17.33 -13.96
N ASP A 271 11.25 -16.74 -15.05
CA ASP A 271 11.35 -17.29 -16.40
C ASP A 271 12.23 -16.43 -17.32
N ALA A 272 12.56 -16.97 -18.50
CA ALA A 272 13.46 -16.32 -19.44
C ALA A 272 12.87 -15.01 -19.97
N GLU A 273 11.54 -14.94 -20.05
CA GLU A 273 10.83 -13.73 -20.45
C GLU A 273 11.02 -12.61 -19.42
N TYR A 274 10.84 -12.89 -18.13
CA TYR A 274 11.11 -11.92 -17.06
C TYR A 274 12.55 -11.41 -17.12
N ILE A 275 13.56 -12.30 -17.12
CA ILE A 275 14.98 -11.90 -17.16
C ILE A 275 15.27 -11.05 -18.41
N SER A 276 14.76 -11.45 -19.58
CA SER A 276 14.99 -10.72 -20.83
C SER A 276 14.44 -9.28 -20.80
N ARG A 277 13.37 -9.06 -20.02
CA ARG A 277 12.73 -7.75 -19.88
C ARG A 277 13.42 -6.91 -18.80
N THR A 278 13.66 -7.48 -17.63
CA THR A 278 14.09 -6.77 -16.41
C THR A 278 15.59 -6.67 -16.23
N GLY A 279 16.37 -7.60 -16.81
CA GLY A 279 17.78 -7.73 -16.49
C GLY A 279 18.06 -8.11 -15.03
N ASP A 280 17.05 -8.62 -14.31
CA ASP A 280 17.19 -9.04 -12.92
C ASP A 280 18.22 -10.18 -12.79
N SER A 281 18.89 -10.23 -11.66
CA SER A 281 20.02 -11.13 -11.40
C SER A 281 19.61 -12.49 -10.82
N VAL A 282 18.34 -12.64 -10.45
CA VAL A 282 17.80 -13.89 -9.90
C VAL A 282 17.84 -15.00 -10.97
N ALA A 283 18.27 -16.20 -10.56
CA ALA A 283 18.48 -17.30 -11.50
C ALA A 283 17.16 -17.83 -12.08
N LEU A 284 17.22 -18.31 -13.32
CA LEU A 284 16.09 -18.94 -14.01
C LEU A 284 15.57 -20.14 -13.20
N GLY A 285 14.27 -20.19 -12.96
CA GLY A 285 13.61 -21.27 -12.20
C GLY A 285 13.59 -21.06 -10.68
N GLU A 286 14.26 -20.03 -10.16
CA GLU A 286 14.17 -19.67 -8.75
C GLU A 286 12.94 -18.81 -8.46
N ARG A 287 12.50 -18.81 -7.20
CA ARG A 287 11.44 -17.92 -6.74
C ARG A 287 12.05 -16.54 -6.46
N LEU A 288 11.51 -15.50 -7.09
CA LEU A 288 11.88 -14.12 -6.87
C LEU A 288 11.70 -13.74 -5.39
N PRO A 289 12.77 -13.39 -4.66
CA PRO A 289 12.63 -12.88 -3.30
C PRO A 289 11.92 -11.53 -3.33
N LEU A 290 10.99 -11.33 -2.39
CA LEU A 290 10.29 -10.06 -2.19
C LEU A 290 10.44 -9.63 -0.74
N ARG A 291 10.91 -8.41 -0.52
CA ARG A 291 11.09 -7.80 0.80
C ARG A 291 10.08 -6.66 1.00
N SER A 292 9.88 -6.26 2.25
CA SER A 292 8.97 -5.15 2.56
C SER A 292 9.42 -3.84 1.89
N ASP A 293 10.73 -3.57 1.81
CA ASP A 293 11.29 -2.39 1.16
C ASP A 293 10.97 -2.32 -0.34
N ASP A 294 10.91 -3.48 -1.03
CA ASP A 294 10.45 -3.54 -2.42
C ASP A 294 9.00 -3.06 -2.51
N VAL A 295 8.12 -3.61 -1.66
CA VAL A 295 6.69 -3.27 -1.62
C VAL A 295 6.48 -1.79 -1.28
N ALA A 296 7.25 -1.25 -0.34
CA ALA A 296 7.22 0.15 0.00
C ALA A 296 7.60 1.05 -1.18
N SER A 297 8.67 0.71 -1.89
CA SER A 297 9.09 1.44 -3.09
C SER A 297 7.98 1.47 -4.16
N TYR A 298 7.22 0.37 -4.28
CA TYR A 298 6.09 0.28 -5.20
C TYR A 298 4.89 1.11 -4.76
N ILE A 299 4.59 1.16 -3.46
CA ILE A 299 3.55 2.05 -2.91
C ILE A 299 3.91 3.51 -3.23
N SER A 300 5.16 3.92 -2.96
CA SER A 300 5.63 5.26 -3.29
C SER A 300 5.57 5.55 -4.80
N ALA A 301 5.95 4.59 -5.65
CA ALA A 301 5.87 4.78 -7.10
C ALA A 301 4.43 4.98 -7.59
N VAL A 302 3.46 4.24 -7.04
CA VAL A 302 2.03 4.45 -7.33
C VAL A 302 1.57 5.83 -6.88
N GLN A 303 2.01 6.28 -5.70
CA GLN A 303 1.71 7.64 -5.23
C GLN A 303 2.24 8.69 -6.19
N THR A 304 3.52 8.60 -6.57
CA THR A 304 4.14 9.53 -7.53
C THR A 304 3.40 9.56 -8.86
N ALA A 305 3.06 8.38 -9.41
CA ALA A 305 2.29 8.29 -10.65
C ALA A 305 0.92 8.96 -10.54
N VAL A 306 0.18 8.69 -9.46
CA VAL A 306 -1.15 9.27 -9.23
C VAL A 306 -1.07 10.79 -9.06
N VAL A 307 -0.12 11.30 -8.28
CA VAL A 307 0.10 12.74 -8.11
C VAL A 307 0.39 13.41 -9.45
N ALA A 308 1.30 12.84 -10.24
CA ALA A 308 1.66 13.39 -11.54
C ALA A 308 0.45 13.49 -12.47
N ILE A 309 -0.38 12.44 -12.53
CA ILE A 309 -1.61 12.45 -13.33
C ILE A 309 -2.59 13.50 -12.80
N ALA A 310 -2.84 13.54 -11.49
CA ALA A 310 -3.79 14.48 -10.89
C ALA A 310 -3.39 15.95 -11.16
N VAL A 311 -2.11 16.27 -11.02
CA VAL A 311 -1.59 17.63 -11.28
C VAL A 311 -1.69 18.00 -12.76
N ALA A 312 -1.34 17.09 -13.67
CA ALA A 312 -1.46 17.36 -15.11
C ALA A 312 -2.92 17.56 -15.55
N VAL A 313 -3.85 16.78 -14.98
CA VAL A 313 -5.29 16.94 -15.20
C VAL A 313 -5.79 18.30 -14.73
N ASP A 314 -5.36 18.72 -13.54
CA ASP A 314 -5.73 20.00 -12.97
C ASP A 314 -5.26 21.17 -13.83
N ARG A 315 -3.97 21.15 -14.24
CA ARG A 315 -3.38 22.14 -15.16
C ARG A 315 -4.10 22.22 -16.51
N SER A 316 -4.59 21.09 -17.01
CA SER A 316 -5.27 21.02 -18.32
C SER A 316 -6.75 21.40 -18.27
N SER A 317 -7.29 21.60 -17.06
CA SER A 317 -8.69 21.98 -16.83
C SER A 317 -8.86 23.46 -16.47
N ALA A 318 -7.75 24.17 -16.23
CA ALA A 318 -7.67 25.60 -15.99
C ALA A 318 -7.53 26.38 -17.29
#